data_AF-A0A3M9XUF9-F1
#
_entry.id   AF-A0A3M9XUF9-F1
#
_cell.length_a   1.000
_cell.length_b   1.000
_cell.length_c   1.000
_cell.angle_alpha   90.00
_cell.angle_beta   90.00
_cell.angle_gamma   90.00
#
_symmetry.space_group_name_H-M   'P 1'
#
loop_
_entity.id
_entity.type
_entity.pdbx_description
1 polymer ?
#
loop_
_entity_poly.entity_id
_entity_poly.type
_entity_poly.pdbx_seq_one_letter_code
_entity_poly.pdbx_strand_id
1 'polypeptide(L)' 'MVSSWLIRQAGADPIGPAKIQGDYLTFQEWYWERETARGASDDDIKAYPTVQVVTAMREWVEANRTD' A
#
# COMPACT_ATOMS: atom_id res chain seq x y z
N MET A 1 -3.68 18.27 -15.04
CA MET A 1 -2.94 17.04 -14.67
C MET A 1 -3.78 15.83 -15.02
N VAL A 2 -3.17 14.67 -15.25
CA VAL A 2 -3.87 13.43 -15.62
C VAL A 2 -4.94 13.02 -14.57
N SER A 3 -4.69 13.27 -13.28
CA SER A 3 -5.66 13.02 -12.20
C SER A 3 -6.97 13.77 -12.38
N SER A 4 -6.91 15.08 -12.69
CA SER A 4 -8.11 15.89 -12.94
C SER A 4 -8.88 15.42 -14.17
N TRP A 5 -8.19 14.93 -15.20
CA TRP A 5 -8.83 14.34 -16.38
C TRP A 5 -9.49 12.99 -16.05
N LEU A 6 -8.83 12.12 -15.27
CA LEU A 6 -9.39 10.83 -14.85
C LEU A 6 -10.65 11.01 -13.99
N ILE A 7 -10.63 11.92 -13.02
CA ILE A 7 -11.79 12.22 -12.18
C ILE A 7 -12.94 12.73 -13.05
N ARG A 8 -12.67 13.67 -13.95
CA ARG A 8 -13.71 14.32 -14.78
C ARG A 8 -14.26 13.42 -15.89
N GLN A 9 -13.41 12.65 -16.55
CA GLN A 9 -13.75 11.92 -17.78
C GLN A 9 -14.06 10.44 -17.52
N ALA A 10 -13.44 9.82 -16.53
CA ALA A 10 -13.61 8.41 -16.20
C ALA A 10 -14.45 8.18 -14.93
N GLY A 11 -14.92 9.26 -14.28
CA GLY A 11 -15.70 9.17 -13.03
C GLY A 11 -14.90 8.54 -11.88
N ALA A 12 -13.57 8.60 -11.95
CA ALA A 12 -12.72 8.05 -10.90
C ALA A 12 -12.94 8.83 -9.60
N ASP A 13 -12.91 8.12 -8.47
CA ASP A 13 -13.05 8.75 -7.17
C ASP A 13 -11.95 9.80 -6.97
N PRO A 14 -12.30 11.00 -6.49
CA PRO A 14 -11.34 12.07 -6.23
C PRO A 14 -10.56 11.75 -4.96
N ILE A 15 -9.62 10.81 -5.03
CA ILE A 15 -8.74 10.47 -3.93
C ILE A 15 -7.69 11.58 -3.79
N GLY A 16 -7.76 12.30 -2.67
CA GLY A 16 -6.79 13.33 -2.34
C GLY A 16 -5.40 12.74 -2.05
N PRO A 17 -4.30 13.47 -2.31
CA PRO A 17 -2.94 13.02 -2.00
C PRO A 17 -2.76 12.58 -0.54
N ALA A 18 -3.45 13.27 0.39
CA ALA A 18 -3.43 12.93 1.81
C ALA A 18 -3.96 11.52 2.10
N LYS A 19 -5.01 11.08 1.39
CA LYS A 19 -5.55 9.72 1.56
C LYS A 19 -4.56 8.67 1.05
N ILE A 20 -3.94 8.89 -0.11
CA ILE A 20 -2.93 7.97 -0.66
C ILE A 20 -1.76 7.82 0.31
N GLN A 21 -1.29 8.95 0.88
CA GLN A 21 -0.21 8.92 1.86
C GLN A 21 -0.60 8.21 3.15
N GLY A 22 -1.82 8.44 3.65
CA GLY A 22 -2.35 7.74 4.82
C GLY A 22 -2.42 6.23 4.60
N ASP A 23 -3.03 5.80 3.49
CA ASP A 23 -3.17 4.38 3.14
C ASP A 23 -1.79 3.71 2.99
N TYR A 24 -0.80 4.41 2.42
CA TYR A 24 0.57 3.91 2.31
C TYR A 24 1.27 3.76 3.67
N LEU A 25 1.08 4.70 4.59
CA LEU A 25 1.64 4.61 5.95
C LEU A 25 1.03 3.43 6.72
N THR A 26 -0.29 3.28 6.67
CA THR A 26 -0.97 2.14 7.30
C THR A 26 -0.49 0.80 6.72
N PHE A 27 -0.28 0.72 5.40
CA PHE A 27 0.32 -0.45 4.79
C PHE A 27 1.75 -0.71 5.31
N GLN A 28 2.58 0.32 5.42
CA GLN A 28 3.97 0.17 5.89
C GLN A 28 4.02 -0.35 7.33
N GLU A 29 3.18 0.18 8.22
CA GLU A 29 3.07 -0.30 9.61
C GLU A 29 2.68 -1.78 9.65
N TRP A 30 1.60 -2.15 8.95
CA TRP A 30 1.15 -3.53 8.86
C TRP A 30 2.22 -4.47 8.28
N TYR A 31 2.90 -4.04 7.22
CA TYR A 31 3.94 -4.82 6.56
C TYR A 31 5.12 -5.08 7.50
N TRP A 32 5.54 -4.07 8.26
CA TRP A 32 6.63 -4.21 9.23
C TRP A 32 6.27 -5.18 10.36
N GLU A 33 5.08 -5.05 10.92
CA GLU A 33 4.60 -5.94 11.98
C GLU A 33 4.51 -7.40 11.51
N ARG A 34 3.97 -7.61 10.30
CA ARG A 34 3.87 -8.94 9.68
C ARG A 34 5.23 -9.60 9.50
N GLU A 35 6.20 -8.89 8.90
CA GLU A 35 7.51 -9.50 8.60
C GLU A 35 8.35 -9.66 9.87
N THR A 36 8.24 -8.75 10.84
CA THR A 36 8.84 -8.92 12.18
C THR A 36 8.25 -10.13 12.89
N ALA A 37 6.93 -10.34 12.82
CA ALA A 37 6.28 -11.52 13.40
C ALA A 37 6.72 -12.84 12.73
N ARG A 38 7.23 -12.78 11.48
CA ARG A 38 7.84 -13.91 10.76
C ARG A 38 9.32 -14.10 11.09
N GLY A 39 9.88 -13.25 11.94
CA GLY A 39 11.27 -13.32 12.40
C GLY A 39 12.27 -12.55 11.54
N ALA A 40 11.80 -11.72 10.60
CA ALA A 40 12.69 -10.86 9.83
C ALA A 40 13.25 -9.72 10.70
N SER A 41 14.51 -9.37 10.50
CA SER A 41 15.07 -8.14 11.05
C SER A 41 14.70 -6.93 10.18
N ASP A 42 14.84 -5.72 10.72
CA ASP A 42 14.67 -4.48 9.96
C ASP A 42 15.55 -4.42 8.72
N ASP A 43 16.77 -4.96 8.80
CA ASP A 43 17.71 -4.95 7.68
C ASP A 43 17.28 -5.95 6.60
N ASP A 44 16.73 -7.10 6.99
CA ASP A 44 16.13 -8.05 6.05
C ASP A 44 14.96 -7.41 5.30
N ILE A 45 14.02 -6.80 6.04
CA ILE A 45 12.83 -6.16 5.46
C ILE A 45 13.22 -5.09 4.43
N LYS A 46 14.25 -4.28 4.72
CA LYS A 46 14.76 -3.25 3.81
C LYS A 46 15.49 -3.82 2.58
N ALA A 47 16.06 -5.02 2.71
CA ALA A 47 16.74 -5.72 1.62
C ALA A 47 15.77 -6.47 0.69
N TYR A 48 14.49 -6.60 1.06
CA TYR A 48 13.52 -7.34 0.26
C TYR A 48 13.30 -6.68 -1.11
N PRO A 49 13.24 -7.48 -2.19
CA PRO A 49 12.94 -6.98 -3.52
C PRO A 49 11.59 -6.24 -3.55
N THR A 50 11.51 -5.15 -4.32
CA THR A 50 10.28 -4.36 -4.48
C THR A 50 9.07 -5.21 -4.89
N VAL A 51 9.29 -6.27 -5.70
CA VAL A 51 8.21 -7.19 -6.10
C VAL A 51 7.53 -7.89 -4.91
N GLN A 52 8.27 -8.18 -3.84
CA GLN A 52 7.71 -8.79 -2.63
C GLN A 52 6.85 -7.77 -1.87
N VAL A 53 7.32 -6.54 -1.72
CA VAL A 53 6.55 -5.44 -1.11
C VAL A 53 5.25 -5.19 -1.87
N VAL A 54 5.30 -5.16 -3.20
CA VAL A 54 4.11 -5.00 -4.06
C VAL A 54 3.15 -6.19 -3.93
N THR A 55 3.68 -7.41 -3.77
CA THR A 55 2.85 -8.59 -3.54
C THR A 55 2.13 -8.50 -2.20
N ALA A 56 2.85 -8.16 -1.13
CA ALA A 56 2.25 -7.95 0.19
C ALA A 56 1.21 -6.81 0.20
N MET A 57 1.44 -5.75 -0.59
CA MET A 57 0.47 -4.66 -0.76
C MET A 57 -0.83 -5.14 -1.42
N ARG A 58 -0.76 -6.05 -2.40
CA ARG A 58 -1.96 -6.65 -2.99
C ARG A 58 -2.73 -7.49 -1.99
N GLU A 59 -2.03 -8.32 -1.23
CA GLU A 59 -2.64 -9.14 -0.16
C GLU A 59 -3.33 -8.25 0.87
N TRP A 60 -2.71 -7.15 1.27
CA TRP A 60 -3.30 -6.17 2.18
C TRP A 60 -4.56 -5.53 1.60
N VAL A 61 -4.53 -5.06 0.34
CA VAL A 61 -5.70 -4.49 -0.32
C VAL A 61 -6.84 -5.49 -0.43
N GLU A 62 -6.54 -6.75 -0.80
CA GLU A 62 -7.54 -7.81 -0.91
C GLU A 62 -8.20 -8.11 0.44
N ALA A 63 -7.42 -8.19 1.52
CA ALA A 63 -7.95 -8.39 2.87
C ALA A 63 -8.90 -7.24 3.30
N ASN A 64 -8.56 -6.00 2.99
CA ASN A 64 -9.35 -4.81 3.37
C ASN A 64 -10.55 -4.53 2.44
N ARG A 65 -10.68 -5.25 1.30
CA ARG A 65 -11.81 -5.09 0.38
C ARG A 65 -13.02 -5.94 0.76
N THR A 66 -12.88 -6.78 1.78
CA THR A 66 -13.90 -7.74 2.22
C THR A 66 -14.71 -7.25 3.42
N ASP A 67 -14.48 -6.00 3.86
CA ASP A 67 -15.28 -5.24 4.84
C ASP A 67 -16.09 -4.15 4.12
#